data_AF-A0A7X8QF88-F1
#
_entry.id   AF-A0A7X8QF88-F1
#
_cell.length_a   1.000
_cell.length_b   1.000
_cell.length_c   1.000
_cell.angle_alpha   90.00
_cell.angle_beta   90.00
_cell.angle_gamma   90.00
#
_symmetry.space_group_name_H-M   'P 1'
#
loop_
_entity.id
_entity.type
_entity.pdbx_description
1 polymer ?
#
loop_
_entity_poly.entity_id
_entity_poly.type
_entity_poly.pdbx_seq_one_letter_code
_entity_poly.pdbx_strand_id
1 'polypeptide(L)'
;MKKFIDSFSTMAQWLAKLSGILLLLMSILVCCHVILRGVFGSGILGTYELVQYGMLVIVSLTLAENELSGGNIIVNFLLDKMRPRVANIFSIVMYFITIVFMGYVLYNQAGMIGTKLADGSVTGTLGIPHWILVSFICIGLFFFVIAFIIRVYNMISNHRNLDDRKRTLEEIAAEQEITSEF
;
A
#
# COMPACT_ATOMS: atom_id res chain seq x y z
N MET A 1 0.48 -5.42 20.13
CA MET A 1 0.26 -4.86 18.78
C MET A 1 1.49 -4.23 18.15
N LYS A 2 2.32 -3.44 18.86
CA LYS A 2 3.54 -2.83 18.27
C LYS A 2 4.47 -3.83 17.55
N LYS A 3 4.83 -4.95 18.20
CA LYS A 3 5.62 -6.04 17.58
C LYS A 3 5.03 -6.60 16.27
N PHE A 4 3.70 -6.67 16.15
CA PHE A 4 3.02 -7.15 14.94
C PHE A 4 3.14 -6.13 13.81
N ILE A 5 2.93 -4.85 14.12
CA ILE A 5 3.06 -3.74 13.17
C ILE A 5 4.51 -3.65 12.66
N ASP A 6 5.50 -3.79 13.56
CA ASP A 6 6.92 -3.74 13.21
C ASP A 6 7.32 -4.94 12.33
N SER A 7 6.78 -6.13 12.61
CA SER A 7 7.02 -7.30 11.78
C SER A 7 6.39 -7.15 10.39
N PHE A 8 5.16 -6.62 10.32
CA PHE A 8 4.47 -6.38 9.06
C PHE A 8 5.16 -5.31 8.20
N SER A 9 5.58 -4.20 8.81
CA SER A 9 6.31 -3.14 8.11
C SER A 9 7.64 -3.63 7.57
N THR A 10 8.37 -4.46 8.33
CA THR A 10 9.60 -5.10 7.87
C THR A 10 9.34 -5.98 6.64
N MET A 11 8.25 -6.77 6.66
CA MET A 11 7.87 -7.60 5.53
C MET A 11 7.52 -6.78 4.29
N ALA A 12 6.72 -5.71 4.45
CA ALA A 12 6.39 -4.79 3.36
C ALA A 12 7.64 -4.12 2.77
N GLN A 13 8.61 -3.72 3.60
CA GLN A 13 9.88 -3.17 3.14
C GLN A 13 10.72 -4.17 2.33
N TRP A 14 10.73 -5.44 2.73
CA TRP A 14 11.41 -6.49 1.95
C TRP A 14 10.75 -6.69 0.59
N LEU A 15 9.42 -6.71 0.53
CA LEU A 15 8.68 -6.77 -0.73
C LEU A 15 8.97 -5.56 -1.63
N ALA A 16 9.03 -4.36 -1.06
CA ALA A 16 9.38 -3.15 -1.80
C ALA A 16 10.83 -3.19 -2.32
N LYS A 17 11.79 -3.65 -1.52
CA LYS A 17 13.19 -3.85 -1.96
C LYS A 17 13.28 -4.85 -3.11
N LEU A 18 12.58 -5.98 -3.00
CA LEU A 18 12.50 -6.97 -4.08
C LEU A 18 11.93 -6.34 -5.37
N SER A 19 10.87 -5.55 -5.22
CA SER A 19 10.23 -4.82 -6.33
C SER A 19 11.19 -3.83 -6.99
N GLY A 20 12.01 -3.12 -6.20
CA GLY A 20 13.05 -2.24 -6.71
C GLY A 20 14.14 -2.98 -7.52
N ILE A 21 14.53 -4.18 -7.07
CA ILE A 21 15.47 -5.04 -7.83
C ILE A 21 14.83 -5.48 -9.15
N LEU A 22 13.57 -5.91 -9.12
CA LEU A 22 12.84 -6.30 -10.33
C LEU A 22 12.71 -5.13 -11.32
N LEU A 23 12.44 -3.92 -10.81
CA LEU A 23 12.35 -2.71 -11.63
C LEU A 23 13.69 -2.37 -12.29
N LEU A 24 14.81 -2.53 -11.56
CA LEU A 24 16.15 -2.35 -12.11
C LEU A 24 16.41 -3.34 -13.26
N LEU A 25 16.09 -4.63 -13.04
CA LEU A 25 16.25 -5.66 -14.07
C LEU A 25 15.38 -5.38 -15.30
N MET A 26 14.13 -4.94 -15.09
CA MET A 26 13.25 -4.52 -16.19
C MET A 26 13.82 -3.33 -16.96
N SER A 27 14.39 -2.36 -16.26
CA SER A 27 15.01 -1.18 -16.89
C SER A 27 16.20 -1.59 -17.76
N ILE A 28 17.08 -2.47 -17.26
CA ILE A 28 18.21 -3.03 -18.02
C ILE A 28 17.69 -3.78 -19.26
N LEU A 29 16.63 -4.58 -19.11
CA LEU A 29 16.02 -5.32 -20.21
C LEU A 29 15.49 -4.38 -21.30
N VAL A 30 14.83 -3.28 -20.93
CA VAL A 30 14.35 -2.27 -21.88
C VAL A 30 15.53 -1.58 -22.58
N CYS A 31 16.59 -1.22 -21.86
CA CYS A 31 17.80 -0.65 -22.45
C CYS A 31 18.43 -1.61 -23.48
N CYS A 32 18.61 -2.89 -23.12
CA CYS A 32 19.10 -3.91 -24.04
C CYS A 32 18.18 -4.05 -25.27
N HIS A 33 16.86 -4.08 -25.08
CA HIS A 33 15.89 -4.16 -26.17
C HIS A 33 16.03 -2.98 -27.16
N VAL A 34 16.18 -1.75 -26.65
CA VAL A 34 16.35 -0.55 -27.49
C VAL A 34 17.68 -0.59 -28.26
N ILE A 35 18.78 -0.97 -27.59
CA ILE A 35 20.10 -1.09 -28.24
C ILE A 35 20.05 -2.15 -29.35
N LEU A 36 19.50 -3.33 -29.05
CA LEU A 36 19.42 -4.43 -30.02
C LEU A 36 18.58 -4.05 -31.24
N ARG A 37 17.45 -3.37 -31.01
CA ARG A 37 16.60 -2.86 -32.09
C ARG A 37 17.31 -1.81 -32.94
N GLY A 38 18.13 -0.94 -32.33
CA GLY A 38 18.90 0.08 -33.05
C GLY A 38 20.04 -0.48 -33.89
N VAL A 39 20.74 -1.51 -33.41
CA VAL A 39 21.92 -2.08 -34.07
C VAL A 39 21.57 -3.21 -35.04
N PHE A 40 20.67 -4.11 -34.64
CA PHE A 40 20.34 -5.33 -35.39
C PHE A 40 18.99 -5.26 -36.11
N GLY A 41 18.23 -4.17 -35.96
CA GLY A 41 16.90 -3.99 -36.57
C GLY A 41 15.77 -4.82 -35.94
N SER A 42 16.10 -5.77 -35.07
CA SER A 42 15.15 -6.60 -34.31
C SER A 42 15.34 -6.45 -32.80
N GLY A 43 14.25 -6.19 -32.08
CA GLY A 43 14.23 -6.19 -30.62
C GLY A 43 14.07 -7.61 -30.04
N ILE A 44 14.18 -7.71 -28.71
CA ILE A 44 13.84 -8.92 -27.94
C ILE A 44 12.33 -9.17 -28.01
N LEU A 45 11.93 -10.36 -28.47
CA LEU A 45 10.52 -10.73 -28.56
C LEU A 45 9.88 -10.78 -27.16
N GLY A 46 8.70 -10.18 -27.03
CA GLY A 46 7.93 -10.25 -25.79
C GLY A 46 8.38 -9.30 -24.68
N THR A 47 9.34 -8.40 -24.93
CA THR A 47 9.71 -7.33 -23.99
C THR A 47 8.50 -6.49 -23.55
N TYR A 48 7.59 -6.18 -24.47
CA TYR A 48 6.40 -5.39 -24.14
C TYR A 48 5.50 -6.08 -23.11
N GLU A 49 5.21 -7.37 -23.29
CA GLU A 49 4.41 -8.13 -22.32
C GLU A 49 5.13 -8.25 -20.98
N LEU A 50 6.43 -8.54 -21.00
CA LEU A 50 7.21 -8.69 -19.78
C LEU A 50 7.25 -7.40 -18.96
N VAL A 51 7.40 -6.25 -19.61
CA VAL A 51 7.37 -4.95 -18.95
C VAL A 51 5.97 -4.65 -18.41
N GLN A 52 4.93 -4.88 -19.21
CA GLN A 52 3.54 -4.61 -18.81
C GLN A 52 3.13 -5.42 -17.58
N TYR A 53 3.38 -6.73 -17.60
CA TYR A 53 3.03 -7.61 -16.49
C TYR A 53 4.03 -7.55 -15.34
N GLY A 54 5.31 -7.27 -15.63
CA GLY A 54 6.32 -7.00 -14.61
C GLY A 54 5.98 -5.77 -13.79
N MET A 55 5.55 -4.68 -14.43
CA MET A 55 5.09 -3.47 -13.74
C MET A 55 3.87 -3.74 -12.87
N LEU A 56 2.93 -4.57 -13.32
CA LEU A 56 1.78 -4.99 -12.53
C LEU A 56 2.22 -5.63 -11.21
N VAL A 57 3.19 -6.56 -11.27
CA VAL A 57 3.73 -7.24 -10.09
C VAL A 57 4.48 -6.25 -9.18
N ILE A 58 5.38 -5.44 -9.74
CA ILE A 58 6.18 -4.45 -9.00
C ILE A 58 5.29 -3.47 -8.24
N VAL A 59 4.28 -2.90 -8.90
CA VAL A 59 3.33 -1.98 -8.27
C VAL A 59 2.58 -2.70 -7.15
N SER A 60 2.02 -3.87 -7.43
CA SER A 60 1.25 -4.65 -6.44
C SER A 60 2.03 -4.90 -5.15
N LEU A 61 3.29 -5.28 -5.27
CA LEU A 61 4.17 -5.58 -4.13
C LEU A 61 4.61 -4.33 -3.35
N THR A 62 4.62 -3.15 -3.98
CA THR A 62 5.07 -1.89 -3.38
C THR A 62 3.94 -1.13 -2.68
N LEU A 63 2.67 -1.41 -3.03
CA LEU A 63 1.49 -0.71 -2.49
C LEU A 63 1.45 -0.60 -0.96
N ALA A 64 1.74 -1.68 -0.26
CA ALA A 64 1.66 -1.72 1.20
C ALA A 64 2.73 -0.85 1.88
N GLU A 65 3.97 -0.88 1.36
CA GLU A 65 5.04 -0.04 1.87
C GLU A 65 4.76 1.44 1.61
N ASN A 66 4.25 1.76 0.41
CA ASN A 66 3.88 3.12 0.04
C ASN A 66 2.83 3.72 0.99
N GLU A 67 1.84 2.93 1.42
CA GLU A 67 0.84 3.39 2.40
C GLU A 67 1.44 3.60 3.80
N LEU A 68 2.28 2.66 4.26
CA LEU A 68 2.91 2.74 5.58
C LEU A 68 3.88 3.93 5.69
N SER A 69 4.65 4.19 4.64
CA SER A 69 5.60 5.31 4.56
C SER A 69 4.93 6.65 4.26
N GLY A 70 3.62 6.66 4.00
CA GLY A 70 2.86 7.89 3.70
C GLY A 70 3.15 8.46 2.31
N GLY A 71 3.57 7.62 1.36
CA GLY A 71 3.82 8.00 -0.04
C GLY A 71 2.55 8.17 -0.87
N ASN A 72 1.39 7.70 -0.39
CA ASN A 72 0.11 8.04 -1.01
C ASN A 72 -0.20 9.53 -0.79
N ILE A 73 -0.44 10.26 -1.89
CA ILE A 73 -0.73 11.69 -1.84
C ILE A 73 -2.10 11.89 -1.19
N ILE A 74 -2.12 12.45 0.02
CA ILE A 74 -3.34 12.78 0.75
C ILE A 74 -3.65 14.26 0.52
N VAL A 75 -4.79 14.55 -0.10
CA VAL A 75 -5.25 15.93 -0.31
C VAL A 75 -5.98 16.42 0.94
N ASN A 76 -5.31 17.23 1.76
CA ASN A 76 -5.86 17.75 3.01
C ASN A 76 -6.62 19.08 2.88
N PHE A 77 -6.78 19.64 1.67
CA PHE A 77 -7.37 20.97 1.46
C PHE A 77 -8.71 21.20 2.18
N LEU A 78 -9.58 20.19 2.18
CA LEU A 78 -10.88 20.27 2.86
C LEU A 78 -10.76 20.00 4.37
N LEU A 79 -9.80 19.18 4.79
CA LEU A 79 -9.55 18.80 6.18
C LEU A 79 -8.90 19.94 6.97
N ASP A 80 -8.02 20.71 6.33
CA ASP A 80 -7.30 21.84 6.94
C ASP A 80 -8.23 22.99 7.33
N LYS A 81 -9.41 23.08 6.68
CA LYS A 81 -10.44 24.09 6.99
C LYS A 81 -11.37 23.67 8.13
N MET A 82 -11.30 22.42 8.59
CA MET A 82 -12.19 21.86 9.61
C MET A 82 -11.56 21.90 11.02
N ARG A 83 -12.40 21.80 12.06
CA ARG A 83 -11.92 21.59 13.43
C ARG A 83 -11.19 20.23 13.52
N PRO A 84 -10.10 20.13 14.30
CA PRO A 84 -9.23 18.94 14.31
C PRO A 84 -9.95 17.63 14.66
N ARG A 85 -11.00 17.69 15.50
CA ARG A 85 -11.82 16.51 15.83
C ARG A 85 -12.68 16.04 14.65
N VAL A 86 -13.23 16.97 13.87
CA VAL A 86 -14.07 16.66 12.70
C VAL A 86 -13.22 16.13 11.56
N ALA A 87 -12.08 16.77 11.28
CA ALA A 87 -11.13 16.32 10.27
C ALA A 87 -10.69 14.86 10.52
N ASN A 88 -10.37 14.52 11.77
CA ASN A 88 -9.99 13.15 12.14
C ASN A 88 -11.11 12.12 11.90
N ILE A 89 -12.35 12.42 12.29
CA ILE A 89 -13.49 11.52 12.05
C ILE A 89 -13.68 11.30 10.54
N PHE A 90 -13.61 12.37 9.75
CA PHE A 90 -13.70 12.28 8.29
C PHE A 90 -12.59 11.41 7.69
N SER A 91 -11.35 11.58 8.13
CA SER A 91 -10.24 10.74 7.69
C SER A 91 -10.45 9.26 8.05
N ILE A 92 -10.90 8.94 9.27
CA ILE A 92 -11.21 7.56 9.67
C ILE A 92 -12.30 6.96 8.78
N VAL A 93 -13.36 7.71 8.49
CA VAL A 93 -14.44 7.27 7.59
C VAL A 93 -13.91 7.04 6.17
N MET A 94 -13.06 7.93 5.64
CA MET A 94 -12.44 7.75 4.33
C MET A 94 -11.59 6.48 4.28
N TYR A 95 -10.73 6.25 5.27
CA TYR A 95 -9.95 5.02 5.34
C TYR A 95 -10.83 3.78 5.45
N PHE A 96 -11.93 3.84 6.21
CA PHE A 96 -12.86 2.73 6.31
C PHE A 96 -13.52 2.40 4.96
N ILE A 97 -13.98 3.42 4.23
CA ILE A 97 -14.52 3.25 2.87
C ILE A 97 -13.46 2.62 1.94
N THR A 98 -12.23 3.10 2.01
CA THR A 98 -11.12 2.56 1.22
C THR A 98 -10.83 1.10 1.56
N ILE A 99 -10.82 0.72 2.84
CA ILE A 99 -10.64 -0.67 3.27
C ILE A 99 -11.73 -1.57 2.72
N VAL A 100 -13.00 -1.15 2.82
CA VAL A 100 -14.14 -1.92 2.30
C VAL A 100 -14.06 -2.08 0.78
N PHE A 101 -13.77 -0.98 0.08
CA PHE A 101 -13.65 -0.98 -1.38
C PHE A 101 -12.47 -1.87 -1.84
N MET A 102 -11.29 -1.72 -1.25
CA MET A 102 -10.12 -2.53 -1.61
C MET A 102 -10.30 -4.00 -1.21
N GLY A 103 -11.00 -4.28 -0.10
CA GLY A 103 -11.40 -5.63 0.27
C GLY A 103 -12.34 -6.27 -0.74
N TYR A 104 -13.31 -5.50 -1.26
CA TYR A 104 -14.20 -5.95 -2.33
C TYR A 104 -13.45 -6.23 -3.63
N VAL A 105 -12.50 -5.36 -4.00
CA VAL A 105 -11.62 -5.59 -5.17
C VAL A 105 -10.81 -6.87 -4.99
N LEU A 106 -10.19 -7.08 -3.82
CA LEU A 106 -9.45 -8.29 -3.50
C LEU A 106 -10.33 -9.55 -3.63
N TYR A 107 -11.55 -9.52 -3.11
CA TYR A 107 -12.49 -10.64 -3.20
C TYR A 107 -12.81 -11.00 -4.66
N ASN A 108 -13.10 -10.01 -5.50
CA ASN A 108 -13.38 -10.24 -6.92
C ASN A 108 -12.15 -10.79 -7.65
N GLN A 109 -10.98 -10.20 -7.42
CA GLN A 109 -9.73 -10.66 -8.04
C GLN A 109 -9.37 -12.09 -7.64
N ALA A 110 -9.60 -12.46 -6.37
CA ALA A 110 -9.40 -13.83 -5.90
C ALA A 110 -10.37 -14.81 -6.58
N GLY A 111 -11.63 -14.42 -6.75
CA GLY A 111 -12.62 -15.22 -7.50
C GLY A 111 -12.24 -15.41 -8.98
N MET A 112 -11.60 -14.41 -9.59
CA MET A 112 -11.13 -14.50 -10.98
C MET A 112 -10.03 -15.54 -11.17
N ILE A 113 -9.23 -15.87 -10.15
CA ILE A 113 -8.15 -16.86 -10.26
C ILE A 113 -8.72 -18.21 -10.73
N GLY A 114 -9.83 -18.67 -10.13
CA GLY A 114 -10.47 -19.94 -10.48
C GLY A 114 -10.97 -19.96 -11.93
N THR A 115 -11.62 -18.87 -12.36
CA THR A 115 -12.10 -18.74 -13.75
C THR A 115 -10.95 -18.78 -14.76
N LYS A 116 -9.86 -18.04 -14.51
CA LYS A 116 -8.70 -18.01 -15.40
C LYS A 116 -7.92 -19.32 -15.45
N LEU A 117 -7.99 -20.11 -14.37
CA LEU A 117 -7.43 -21.45 -14.31
C LEU A 117 -8.23 -22.42 -15.18
N ALA A 118 -9.57 -22.33 -15.15
CA ALA A 118 -10.45 -23.16 -15.96
C ALA A 118 -10.38 -22.81 -17.46
N ASP A 119 -10.28 -21.52 -17.78
CA ASP A 119 -10.23 -21.03 -19.17
C ASP A 119 -8.85 -21.19 -19.83
N GLY A 120 -7.81 -21.54 -19.05
CA GLY A 120 -6.45 -21.72 -19.57
C GLY A 120 -5.83 -20.47 -20.21
N SER A 121 -6.28 -19.26 -19.80
CA SER A 121 -5.91 -18.02 -20.48
C SER A 121 -4.42 -17.70 -20.33
N VAL A 122 -3.70 -17.61 -21.46
CA VAL A 122 -2.25 -17.30 -21.52
C VAL A 122 -1.98 -15.97 -22.21
N THR A 123 -0.83 -15.34 -21.93
CA THR A 123 -0.41 -14.12 -22.64
C THR A 123 -0.07 -14.43 -24.10
N GLY A 124 -0.22 -13.44 -24.98
CA GLY A 124 -0.16 -13.66 -26.43
C GLY A 124 1.21 -14.08 -26.94
N THR A 125 2.28 -13.51 -26.37
CA THR A 125 3.65 -13.66 -26.87
C THR A 125 4.45 -14.65 -26.02
N LEU A 126 4.45 -14.49 -24.69
CA LEU A 126 5.21 -15.38 -23.80
C LEU A 126 4.44 -16.62 -23.34
N GLY A 127 3.13 -16.68 -23.57
CA GLY A 127 2.32 -17.80 -23.08
C GLY A 127 2.23 -17.87 -21.55
N ILE A 128 2.42 -16.75 -20.83
CA ILE A 128 2.39 -16.74 -19.37
C ILE A 128 0.94 -16.98 -18.91
N PRO A 129 0.69 -17.94 -18.00
CA PRO A 129 -0.65 -18.14 -17.47
C PRO A 129 -1.12 -16.91 -16.68
N HIS A 130 -2.28 -16.36 -17.03
CA HIS A 130 -2.80 -15.14 -16.39
C HIS A 130 -3.10 -15.32 -14.90
N TRP A 131 -3.41 -16.54 -14.45
CA TRP A 131 -3.70 -16.82 -13.03
C TRP A 131 -2.51 -16.50 -12.12
N ILE A 132 -1.27 -16.62 -12.61
CA ILE A 132 -0.05 -16.27 -11.86
C ILE A 132 -0.03 -14.76 -11.61
N LEU A 133 -0.31 -13.97 -12.65
CA LEU A 133 -0.33 -12.52 -12.56
C LEU A 133 -1.42 -12.02 -11.59
N VAL A 134 -2.62 -12.60 -11.67
CA VAL A 134 -3.73 -12.26 -10.77
C VAL A 134 -3.40 -12.65 -9.32
N SER A 135 -2.68 -13.76 -9.11
CA SER A 135 -2.22 -14.17 -7.78
C SER A 135 -1.31 -13.11 -7.14
N PHE A 136 -0.33 -12.58 -7.88
CA PHE A 136 0.54 -11.51 -7.38
C PHE A 136 -0.23 -10.23 -7.03
N ILE A 137 -1.23 -9.86 -7.84
CA ILE A 137 -2.12 -8.72 -7.55
C ILE A 137 -2.88 -8.96 -6.25
N CYS A 138 -3.43 -10.16 -6.05
CA CYS A 138 -4.17 -10.50 -4.84
C CYS A 138 -3.27 -10.43 -3.60
N ILE A 139 -2.03 -10.92 -3.69
CA ILE A 139 -1.05 -10.80 -2.61
C ILE A 139 -0.78 -9.32 -2.30
N GLY A 140 -0.51 -8.50 -3.32
CA GLY A 140 -0.26 -7.06 -3.12
C GLY A 140 -1.45 -6.33 -2.47
N LEU A 141 -2.66 -6.57 -2.98
CA LEU A 141 -3.91 -6.01 -2.44
C LEU A 141 -4.17 -6.46 -1.00
N PHE A 142 -3.89 -7.72 -0.67
CA PHE A 142 -4.04 -8.23 0.69
C PHE A 142 -3.13 -7.47 1.67
N PHE A 143 -1.86 -7.30 1.34
CA PHE A 143 -0.93 -6.51 2.16
C PHE A 143 -1.38 -5.04 2.22
N PHE A 144 -1.88 -4.48 1.12
CA PHE A 144 -2.36 -3.10 1.08
C PHE A 144 -3.56 -2.86 2.01
N VAL A 145 -4.52 -3.79 2.05
CA VAL A 145 -5.67 -3.73 2.97
C VAL A 145 -5.20 -3.76 4.43
N ILE A 146 -4.24 -4.63 4.76
CA ILE A 146 -3.66 -4.70 6.11
C ILE A 146 -2.95 -3.39 6.46
N ALA A 147 -2.21 -2.79 5.52
CA ALA A 147 -1.53 -1.51 5.74
C ALA A 147 -2.53 -0.40 6.12
N PHE A 148 -3.69 -0.32 5.44
CA PHE A 148 -4.74 0.62 5.81
C PHE A 148 -5.33 0.35 7.20
N ILE A 149 -5.57 -0.91 7.57
CA ILE A 149 -6.05 -1.26 8.90
C ILE A 149 -5.06 -0.79 9.98
N ILE A 150 -3.76 -0.99 9.74
CA ILE A 150 -2.69 -0.52 10.63
C ILE A 150 -2.68 1.02 10.71
N ARG A 151 -2.86 1.72 9.58
CA ARG A 151 -2.93 3.18 9.53
C ARG A 151 -4.08 3.72 10.38
N VAL A 152 -5.28 3.14 10.25
CA VAL A 152 -6.47 3.49 11.06
C VAL A 152 -6.23 3.19 12.53
N TYR A 153 -5.67 2.03 12.86
CA TYR A 153 -5.34 1.67 14.23
C TYR A 153 -4.37 2.68 14.88
N ASN A 154 -3.31 3.06 14.15
CA ASN A 154 -2.34 4.05 14.62
C ASN A 154 -2.98 5.43 14.81
N MET A 155 -3.88 5.84 13.91
CA MET A 155 -4.63 7.08 14.02
C MET A 155 -5.46 7.11 15.30
N ILE A 156 -6.28 6.07 15.54
CA ILE A 156 -7.14 5.97 16.74
C ILE A 156 -6.29 5.92 18.02
N SER A 157 -5.23 5.11 18.03
CA SER A 157 -4.36 4.98 19.21
C SER A 157 -3.63 6.27 19.54
N ASN A 158 -3.20 7.04 18.54
CA ASN A 158 -2.48 8.30 18.76
C ASN A 158 -3.39 9.37 19.37
N HIS A 159 -4.67 9.41 18.97
CA HIS A 159 -5.65 10.33 19.53
C HIS A 159 -5.97 10.03 21.00
N ARG A 160 -6.11 8.75 21.37
CA ARG A 160 -6.34 8.37 22.76
C ARG A 160 -5.21 8.86 23.68
N ASN A 161 -3.96 8.68 23.26
CA ASN A 161 -2.80 9.15 24.01
C ASN A 161 -2.75 10.69 24.16
N LEU A 162 -3.22 11.45 23.16
CA LEU A 162 -3.24 12.91 23.22
C LEU A 162 -4.31 13.43 24.19
N ASP A 163 -5.50 12.81 24.21
CA ASP A 163 -6.57 13.19 25.15
C ASP A 163 -6.22 12.79 26.59
N ASP A 164 -5.62 11.61 26.81
CA ASP A 164 -5.16 11.17 28.13
C ASP A 164 -4.07 12.10 28.70
N ARG A 165 -3.14 12.57 27.85
CA ARG A 165 -2.08 13.49 28.25
C ARG A 165 -2.59 14.89 28.59
N LYS A 166 -3.65 15.36 27.93
CA LYS A 166 -4.28 16.66 28.26
C LYS A 166 -4.97 16.61 29.61
N ARG A 167 -5.70 15.53 29.90
CA ARG A 167 -6.36 15.33 31.20
C ARG A 167 -5.37 15.31 32.36
N THR A 168 -4.26 14.58 32.22
CA THR A 168 -3.22 14.55 33.26
C THR A 168 -2.56 15.91 33.48
N LEU A 169 -2.35 16.70 32.42
CA LEU A 169 -1.82 18.06 32.55
C LEU A 169 -2.82 19.02 33.22
N GLU A 170 -4.11 18.87 32.95
CA GLU A 170 -5.18 19.63 33.61
C GLU A 170 -5.29 19.26 35.10
N GLU A 171 -5.18 17.97 35.45
CA GLU A 171 -5.14 17.50 36.85
C GLU A 171 -3.92 18.05 37.60
N ILE A 172 -2.73 18.00 37.00
CA ILE A 172 -1.50 18.55 37.61
C ILE A 172 -1.56 20.07 37.75
N ALA A 173 -2.10 20.78 36.76
CA ALA A 173 -2.27 22.23 36.83
C ALA A 173 -3.25 22.64 37.93
N ALA A 174 -4.36 21.91 38.08
CA ALA A 174 -5.32 22.12 39.16
C ALA A 174 -4.70 21.84 40.55
N GLU A 175 -3.87 20.80 40.67
CA GLU A 175 -3.18 20.47 41.91
C GLU A 175 -2.11 21.53 42.29
N GLN A 176 -1.44 22.12 41.28
CA GLN A 176 -0.50 23.23 41.48
C GLN A 176 -1.19 24.53 41.91
N GLU A 177 -2.34 24.87 41.35
CA GLU A 177 -3.11 26.05 41.77
C GLU A 177 -3.55 25.93 43.24
N ILE A 178 -4.08 24.76 43.65
CA ILE A 178 -4.51 24.50 45.03
C ILE A 178 -3.33 24.58 46.03
N THR A 179 -2.14 24.14 45.63
CA THR A 179 -0.94 24.19 46.49
C THR A 179 -0.35 25.60 46.59
N SER A 180 -0.64 26.49 45.64
CA SER A 180 -0.14 27.88 45.63
C SER A 180 -0.98 28.88 46.43
N GLU A 181 -2.22 28.50 46.82
CA GLU A 181 -3.11 29.31 47.66
C GLU A 181 -2.93 29.09 49.18
N PHE A 182 -2.12 28.11 49.58
CA PHE A 182 -1.75 27.83 50.99
C PHE A 182 -0.32 28.24 51.31
#